data_AF-A0A936MQU9-F1
#
_entry.id   AF-A0A936MQU9-F1
#
_cell.length_a   1.000
_cell.length_b   1.000
_cell.length_c   1.000
_cell.angle_alpha   90.00
_cell.angle_beta   90.00
_cell.angle_gamma   90.00
#
_symmetry.space_group_name_H-M   'P 1'
#
loop_
_entity.id
_entity.type
_entity.pdbx_description
1 polymer ?
#
loop_
_entity_poly.entity_id
_entity_poly.type
_entity_poly.pdbx_seq_one_letter_code
_entity_poly.pdbx_strand_id
1 'polypeptide(L)'
;MGTPAYMAPEQIPGHDAVDARADVYALGAILFEILTLSRLRPGTRVDEIMRAALSGVPTQPSEHVPSIAPELDALCMRALAQEPEDRLSSARELAEGVERYLDGDRDLKLRQDLARTHVERAKAFKESEAHAGGLVKAEASVDVANALDQSPRVMAVREVIQGLALDPEDRAAQRLFVELIVNTTEVPPEAMPELERARDKARAETLRSAVYGLRAWLAVLPLAFVIGVHSKLAVGATAAVDVMAALFALFYSRRQRIGAGVPIALSVLVAATVALSSCYLGPFALVPTCAVSAMLIYAMHATPYERRVGVVVFVAFTSLPFVGELTGVLGRSYVFEADRLIILARAVALPETATLLAMLYSTLSFIVFSAWIVGRMRDALSASEQQKLVQSWLLRRLFPDAMAER
;
A
#
# COMPACT_ATOMS: atom_id res chain seq x y z
N MET A 1 45.19 -33.88 -29.55
CA MET A 1 44.71 -32.68 -28.84
C MET A 1 43.19 -32.70 -28.88
N GLY A 2 42.53 -32.81 -27.74
CA GLY A 2 41.05 -32.77 -27.67
C GLY A 2 40.50 -31.38 -28.03
N THR A 3 39.19 -31.28 -28.21
CA THR A 3 38.51 -30.00 -28.48
C THR A 3 38.69 -29.05 -27.28
N PRO A 4 39.36 -27.89 -27.43
CA PRO A 4 39.76 -27.03 -26.30
C PRO A 4 38.63 -26.60 -25.36
N ALA A 5 37.39 -26.54 -25.85
CA ALA A 5 36.21 -26.16 -25.07
C ALA A 5 35.93 -27.09 -23.87
N TYR A 6 36.25 -28.38 -23.98
CA TYR A 6 35.99 -29.40 -22.95
C TYR A 6 37.23 -29.77 -22.15
N MET A 7 38.35 -29.10 -22.42
CA MET A 7 39.63 -29.38 -21.76
C MET A 7 39.54 -29.05 -20.27
N ALA A 8 40.05 -29.97 -19.44
CA ALA A 8 40.20 -29.76 -18.02
C ALA A 8 41.38 -28.80 -17.74
N PRO A 9 41.35 -28.01 -16.65
CA PRO A 9 42.39 -27.04 -16.34
C PRO A 9 43.81 -27.62 -16.34
N GLU A 10 43.98 -28.83 -15.81
CA GLU A 10 45.25 -29.55 -15.72
C GLU A 10 45.81 -30.03 -17.07
N GLN A 11 44.98 -30.09 -18.12
CA GLN A 11 45.41 -30.47 -19.46
C GLN A 11 46.06 -29.29 -20.22
N ILE A 12 46.01 -28.08 -19.66
CA ILE A 12 46.61 -26.88 -20.26
C ILE A 12 48.13 -26.91 -20.00
N PRO A 13 48.98 -26.61 -21.01
CA PRO A 13 50.42 -26.70 -20.86
C PRO A 13 50.96 -25.90 -19.66
N GLY A 14 51.66 -26.58 -18.75
CA GLY A 14 52.25 -25.98 -17.55
C GLY A 14 51.64 -26.42 -16.20
N HIS A 15 50.72 -27.39 -16.17
CA HIS A 15 50.12 -27.96 -14.96
C HIS A 15 50.38 -29.48 -14.82
N ASP A 16 49.98 -30.02 -13.66
CA ASP A 16 50.32 -31.33 -13.09
C ASP A 16 49.95 -32.57 -13.95
N ALA A 17 50.21 -33.77 -13.39
CA ALA A 17 49.86 -35.04 -14.02
C ALA A 17 48.35 -35.18 -14.26
N VAL A 18 47.97 -35.40 -15.51
CA VAL A 18 46.58 -35.63 -15.93
C VAL A 18 46.14 -37.06 -15.57
N ASP A 19 45.01 -37.20 -14.87
CA ASP A 19 44.40 -38.49 -14.55
C ASP A 19 42.98 -38.64 -15.14
N ALA A 20 42.27 -39.70 -14.75
CA ALA A 20 40.92 -40.01 -15.24
C ALA A 20 39.86 -38.94 -14.87
N ARG A 21 40.15 -38.02 -13.93
CA ARG A 21 39.24 -36.94 -13.54
C ARG A 21 39.22 -35.80 -14.55
N ALA A 22 40.15 -35.77 -15.50
CA ALA A 22 40.06 -34.90 -16.66
C ALA A 22 38.88 -35.30 -17.57
N ASP A 23 38.60 -36.60 -17.69
CA ASP A 23 37.42 -37.08 -18.43
C ASP A 23 36.11 -36.77 -17.70
N VAL A 24 36.12 -36.82 -16.36
CA VAL A 24 34.99 -36.39 -15.52
C VAL A 24 34.66 -34.92 -15.77
N TYR A 25 35.69 -34.07 -15.86
CA TYR A 25 35.53 -32.66 -16.18
C TYR A 25 34.89 -32.45 -17.56
N ALA A 26 35.41 -33.15 -18.58
CA ALA A 26 34.87 -33.07 -19.94
C ALA A 26 33.40 -33.51 -20.01
N LEU A 27 33.03 -34.59 -19.29
CA LEU A 27 31.64 -35.03 -19.16
C LEU A 27 30.78 -34.03 -18.39
N GLY A 28 31.32 -33.38 -17.34
CA GLY A 28 30.65 -32.30 -16.62
C GLY A 28 30.33 -31.11 -17.53
N ALA A 29 31.27 -30.75 -18.42
CA ALA A 29 31.05 -29.71 -19.42
C ALA A 29 29.96 -30.09 -20.43
N ILE A 30 29.95 -31.34 -20.90
CA ILE A 30 28.87 -31.85 -21.76
C ILE A 30 27.52 -31.80 -21.03
N LEU A 31 27.47 -32.23 -19.76
CA LEU A 31 26.26 -32.17 -18.94
C LEU A 31 25.76 -30.72 -18.80
N PHE A 32 26.66 -29.76 -18.53
CA PHE A 32 26.30 -28.34 -18.50
C PHE A 32 25.65 -27.89 -19.81
N GLU A 33 26.23 -28.24 -20.96
CA GLU A 33 25.68 -27.87 -22.26
C GLU A 33 24.31 -28.51 -22.53
N ILE A 34 24.10 -29.75 -22.08
CA ILE A 34 22.80 -30.43 -22.19
C ILE A 34 21.75 -29.72 -21.32
N LEU A 35 22.11 -29.37 -20.08
CA LEU A 35 21.19 -28.75 -19.12
C LEU A 35 20.81 -27.32 -19.52
N THR A 36 21.78 -26.55 -20.00
CA THR A 36 21.61 -25.12 -20.29
C THR A 36 21.34 -24.81 -21.76
N LEU A 37 21.49 -25.81 -22.65
CA LEU A 37 21.52 -25.66 -24.11
C LEU A 37 22.53 -24.59 -24.59
N SER A 38 23.52 -24.28 -23.75
CA SER A 38 24.49 -23.22 -23.95
C SER A 38 25.89 -23.76 -23.70
N ARG A 39 26.86 -23.33 -24.51
CA ARG A 39 28.25 -23.77 -24.31
C ARG A 39 28.77 -23.30 -22.96
N LEU A 40 29.43 -24.18 -22.21
CA LEU A 40 30.09 -23.80 -20.96
C LEU A 40 31.13 -22.70 -21.19
N ARG A 41 31.86 -22.79 -22.31
CA ARG A 41 32.86 -21.81 -22.72
C ARG A 41 32.57 -21.30 -24.13
N PRO A 42 31.77 -20.23 -24.25
CA PRO A 42 31.55 -19.59 -25.54
C PRO A 42 32.84 -18.86 -25.95
N GLY A 43 33.40 -19.23 -27.10
CA GLY A 43 34.61 -18.60 -27.63
C GLY A 43 35.05 -19.24 -28.94
N THR A 44 35.68 -18.45 -29.82
CA THR A 44 36.25 -18.93 -31.09
C THR A 44 37.78 -18.97 -31.05
N ARG A 45 38.40 -18.29 -30.08
CA ARG A 45 39.86 -18.24 -29.92
C ARG A 45 40.32 -19.19 -28.84
N VAL A 46 41.29 -20.03 -29.17
CA VAL A 46 41.81 -21.08 -28.28
C VAL A 46 42.41 -20.50 -27.00
N ASP A 47 43.10 -19.35 -27.10
CA ASP A 47 43.75 -18.68 -25.96
C ASP A 47 42.75 -18.09 -24.95
N GLU A 48 41.55 -17.71 -25.40
CA GLU A 48 40.47 -17.22 -24.52
C GLU A 48 39.81 -18.38 -23.78
N ILE A 49 39.54 -19.49 -24.49
CA ILE A 49 38.94 -20.70 -23.91
C ILE A 49 39.86 -21.31 -22.84
N MET A 50 41.17 -21.40 -23.10
CA MET A 50 42.14 -21.90 -22.12
C MET A 50 42.21 -20.99 -20.88
N ARG A 51 42.20 -19.66 -21.05
CA ARG A 51 42.16 -18.73 -19.90
C ARG A 51 40.88 -18.88 -19.08
N ALA A 52 39.73 -19.00 -19.73
CA ALA A 52 38.45 -19.23 -19.07
C ALA A 52 38.40 -20.58 -18.32
N ALA A 53 39.14 -21.58 -18.80
CA ALA A 53 39.25 -22.85 -18.10
C ALA A 53 40.03 -22.74 -16.78
N LEU A 54 41.06 -21.91 -16.74
CA LEU A 54 41.86 -21.66 -15.53
C LEU A 54 41.13 -20.78 -14.50
N SER A 55 40.12 -20.00 -14.90
CA SER A 55 39.35 -19.14 -14.00
C SER A 55 38.19 -19.86 -13.28
N GLY A 56 37.92 -21.12 -13.60
CA GLY A 56 36.78 -21.86 -13.08
C GLY A 56 35.45 -21.55 -13.78
N VAL A 57 34.41 -22.29 -13.39
CA VAL A 57 33.06 -22.12 -13.94
C VAL A 57 32.37 -20.94 -13.25
N PRO A 58 31.92 -19.93 -14.00
CA PRO A 58 31.50 -18.65 -13.41
C PRO A 58 30.12 -18.71 -12.73
N THR A 59 29.20 -19.55 -13.20
CA THR A 59 27.81 -19.58 -12.75
C THR A 59 27.25 -20.99 -12.82
N GLN A 60 26.26 -21.28 -11.97
CA GLN A 60 25.60 -22.59 -11.93
C GLN A 60 24.69 -22.77 -13.15
N PRO A 61 24.48 -24.00 -13.64
CA PRO A 61 23.45 -24.29 -14.63
C PRO A 61 22.08 -23.68 -14.30
N SER A 62 21.62 -23.75 -13.05
CA SER A 62 20.32 -23.18 -12.65
C SER A 62 20.21 -21.66 -12.78
N GLU A 63 21.33 -20.93 -12.80
CA GLU A 63 21.33 -19.49 -13.09
C GLU A 63 21.02 -19.19 -14.56
N HIS A 64 21.30 -20.13 -15.47
CA HIS A 64 20.93 -20.03 -16.88
C HIS A 64 19.50 -20.51 -17.11
N VAL A 65 19.14 -21.65 -16.52
CA VAL A 65 17.83 -22.28 -16.67
C VAL A 65 17.27 -22.61 -15.29
N PRO A 66 16.40 -21.76 -14.71
CA PRO A 66 15.88 -21.92 -13.35
C PRO A 66 15.09 -23.20 -13.08
N SER A 67 14.67 -23.92 -14.12
CA SER A 67 13.95 -25.20 -14.00
C SER A 67 14.86 -26.41 -13.81
N ILE A 68 16.18 -26.24 -13.83
CA ILE A 68 17.13 -27.33 -13.57
C ILE A 68 17.00 -27.77 -12.11
N ALA A 69 16.93 -29.08 -11.89
CA ALA A 69 16.82 -29.64 -10.56
C ALA A 69 18.14 -29.45 -9.77
N PRO A 70 18.07 -29.13 -8.46
CA PRO A 70 19.25 -28.92 -7.63
C PRO A 70 20.24 -30.09 -7.64
N GLU A 71 19.73 -31.32 -7.77
CA GLU A 71 20.56 -32.54 -7.81
C GLU A 71 21.46 -32.57 -9.05
N LEU A 72 20.92 -32.22 -10.22
CA LEU A 72 21.67 -32.16 -11.47
C LEU A 72 22.64 -30.97 -11.49
N ASP A 73 22.21 -29.85 -10.90
CA ASP A 73 23.02 -28.64 -10.77
C ASP A 73 24.26 -28.92 -9.90
N ALA A 74 24.06 -29.49 -8.72
CA ALA A 74 25.15 -29.87 -7.81
C ALA A 74 26.07 -30.94 -8.41
N LEU A 75 25.51 -31.94 -9.11
CA LEU A 75 26.28 -32.99 -9.76
C LEU A 75 27.16 -32.42 -10.89
N CYS A 76 26.60 -31.52 -11.71
CA CYS A 76 27.32 -30.82 -12.78
C CYS A 76 28.44 -29.94 -12.21
N MET A 77 28.16 -29.14 -11.19
CA MET A 77 29.15 -28.27 -10.56
C MET A 77 30.27 -29.06 -9.88
N ARG A 78 29.98 -30.20 -9.25
CA ARG A 78 31.02 -31.10 -8.71
C ARG A 78 31.91 -31.69 -9.81
N ALA A 79 31.32 -32.12 -10.93
CA ALA A 79 32.11 -32.63 -12.06
C ALA A 79 33.05 -31.54 -12.64
N LEU A 80 32.62 -30.28 -12.59
CA LEU A 80 33.32 -29.11 -13.09
C LEU A 80 34.23 -28.39 -12.07
N ALA A 81 34.48 -29.01 -10.90
CA ALA A 81 35.34 -28.41 -9.89
C ALA A 81 36.75 -28.15 -10.43
N GLN A 82 37.37 -27.05 -9.99
CA GLN A 82 38.68 -26.62 -10.48
C GLN A 82 39.75 -27.64 -10.13
N GLU A 83 39.84 -27.99 -8.84
CA GLU A 83 40.77 -28.98 -8.33
C GLU A 83 40.27 -30.39 -8.64
N PRO A 84 41.12 -31.28 -9.21
CA PRO A 84 40.73 -32.67 -9.46
C PRO A 84 40.25 -33.40 -8.20
N GLU A 85 40.71 -33.02 -7.01
CA GLU A 85 40.33 -33.63 -5.72
C GLU A 85 38.87 -33.38 -5.31
N ASP A 86 38.29 -32.25 -5.74
CA ASP A 86 36.91 -31.89 -5.42
C ASP A 86 35.90 -32.49 -6.42
N ARG A 87 36.40 -33.13 -7.50
CA ARG A 87 35.58 -33.78 -8.52
C ARG A 87 35.10 -35.16 -8.07
N LEU A 88 34.16 -35.69 -8.84
CA LEU A 88 33.73 -37.09 -8.71
C LEU A 88 34.93 -38.01 -8.97
N SER A 89 35.00 -39.10 -8.22
CA SER A 89 36.13 -40.03 -8.24
C SER A 89 36.30 -40.75 -9.58
N SER A 90 35.21 -40.87 -10.35
CA SER A 90 35.19 -41.52 -11.66
C SER A 90 34.00 -41.07 -12.52
N ALA A 91 34.09 -41.32 -13.84
CA ALA A 91 32.97 -41.09 -14.76
C ALA A 91 31.75 -41.97 -14.44
N ARG A 92 31.97 -43.14 -13.82
CA ARG A 92 30.90 -44.01 -13.35
C ARG A 92 30.07 -43.37 -12.24
N GLU A 93 30.73 -42.68 -11.30
CA GLU A 93 30.03 -41.97 -10.23
C GLU A 93 29.14 -40.83 -10.78
N LEU A 94 29.59 -40.15 -11.85
CA LEU A 94 28.77 -39.17 -12.56
C LEU A 94 27.54 -39.83 -13.21
N ALA A 95 27.73 -40.93 -13.92
CA ALA A 95 26.64 -41.67 -14.57
C ALA A 95 25.60 -42.17 -13.55
N GLU A 96 26.05 -42.78 -12.46
CA GLU A 96 25.19 -43.25 -11.36
C GLU A 96 24.45 -42.08 -10.68
N GLY A 97 25.05 -40.89 -10.60
CA GLY A 97 24.39 -39.67 -10.14
C GLY A 97 23.23 -39.24 -11.05
N VAL A 98 23.45 -39.25 -12.36
CA VAL A 98 22.41 -38.92 -13.35
C VAL A 98 21.30 -39.97 -13.36
N GLU A 99 21.65 -41.26 -13.33
CA GLU A 99 20.68 -42.37 -13.29
C GLU A 99 19.77 -42.27 -12.06
N ARG A 100 20.33 -42.03 -10.87
CA ARG A 100 19.52 -41.82 -9.65
C ARG A 100 18.51 -40.69 -9.82
N TYR A 101 18.93 -39.55 -10.37
CA TYR A 101 18.01 -38.45 -10.64
C TYR A 101 16.90 -38.85 -11.62
N LEU A 102 17.23 -39.57 -12.69
CA LEU A 102 16.26 -40.04 -13.70
C LEU A 102 15.28 -41.07 -13.11
N ASP A 103 15.72 -41.89 -12.16
CA ASP A 103 14.89 -42.83 -11.40
C ASP A 103 13.98 -42.10 -10.37
N GLY A 104 14.10 -40.77 -10.27
CA GLY A 104 13.29 -39.92 -9.41
C GLY A 104 13.83 -39.82 -7.98
N ASP A 105 15.04 -40.30 -7.71
CA ASP A 105 15.71 -40.10 -6.43
C ASP A 105 16.00 -38.61 -6.25
N ARG A 106 15.48 -38.06 -5.16
CA ARG A 106 15.67 -36.66 -4.78
C ARG A 106 16.54 -36.63 -3.56
N ASP A 107 17.63 -35.89 -3.63
CA ASP A 107 18.47 -35.66 -2.45
C ASP A 107 17.75 -34.71 -1.50
N LEU A 108 16.96 -35.29 -0.59
CA LEU A 108 16.17 -34.55 0.40
C LEU A 108 17.07 -33.69 1.28
N LYS A 109 18.26 -34.18 1.63
CA LYS A 109 19.19 -33.45 2.49
C LYS A 109 19.74 -32.23 1.77
N LEU A 110 20.13 -32.37 0.51
CA LEU A 110 20.57 -31.25 -0.32
C LEU A 110 19.46 -30.18 -0.42
N ARG A 111 18.22 -30.59 -0.70
CA ARG A 111 17.08 -29.64 -0.77
C ARG A 111 16.83 -28.93 0.56
N GLN A 112 16.88 -29.64 1.68
CA GLN A 112 16.76 -29.05 3.02
C GLN A 112 17.88 -28.05 3.33
N ASP A 113 19.12 -28.39 2.98
CA ASP A 113 20.27 -27.52 3.19
C ASP A 113 20.17 -26.25 2.32
N LEU A 114 19.77 -26.38 1.04
CA LEU A 114 19.52 -25.24 0.15
C LEU A 114 18.34 -24.38 0.62
N ALA A 115 17.23 -25.01 1.05
CA ALA A 115 16.08 -24.31 1.61
C ALA A 115 16.50 -23.46 2.82
N ARG A 116 17.30 -24.03 3.73
CA ARG A 116 17.87 -23.30 4.87
C ARG A 116 18.73 -22.12 4.43
N THR A 117 19.56 -22.27 3.41
CA THR A 117 20.35 -21.15 2.85
C THR A 117 19.47 -20.02 2.35
N HIS A 118 18.39 -20.32 1.63
CA HIS A 118 17.42 -19.32 1.17
C HIS A 118 16.72 -18.61 2.35
N VAL A 119 16.34 -19.35 3.40
CA VAL A 119 15.76 -18.76 4.61
C VAL A 119 16.74 -17.81 5.30
N GLU A 120 18.01 -18.18 5.42
CA GLU A 120 19.04 -17.30 6.01
C GLU A 120 19.29 -16.04 5.17
N ARG A 121 19.31 -16.15 3.83
CA ARG A 121 19.37 -14.98 2.92
C ARG A 121 18.16 -14.07 3.09
N ALA A 122 16.97 -14.64 3.18
CA ALA A 122 15.75 -13.88 3.41
C ALA A 122 15.77 -13.11 4.75
N LYS A 123 16.27 -13.74 5.81
CA LYS A 123 16.48 -13.06 7.11
C LYS A 123 17.46 -11.90 6.98
N ALA A 124 18.58 -12.10 6.31
CA ALA A 124 19.57 -11.03 6.09
C ALA A 124 18.98 -9.84 5.33
N PHE A 125 18.16 -10.10 4.30
CA PHE A 125 17.45 -9.05 3.58
C PHE A 125 16.44 -8.31 4.47
N LYS A 126 15.65 -9.03 5.28
CA LYS A 126 14.73 -8.42 6.26
C LYS A 126 15.46 -7.58 7.31
N GLU A 127 16.61 -8.03 7.79
CA GLU A 127 17.45 -7.25 8.72
C GLU A 127 18.01 -5.99 8.06
N SER A 128 18.38 -6.06 6.79
CA SER A 128 18.82 -4.89 6.03
C SER A 128 17.71 -3.85 5.84
N GLU A 129 16.44 -4.27 5.71
CA GLU A 129 15.27 -3.38 5.71
C GLU A 129 15.14 -2.61 7.03
N ALA A 130 15.31 -3.29 8.17
CA ALA A 130 15.24 -2.66 9.49
C ALA A 130 16.32 -1.60 9.70
N HIS A 131 17.51 -1.80 9.12
CA HIS A 131 18.61 -0.83 9.16
C HIS A 131 18.46 0.30 8.12
N ALA A 132 17.82 0.02 6.97
CA ALA A 132 17.55 0.99 5.91
C ALA A 132 16.31 1.88 6.15
N GLY A 133 15.42 1.48 7.08
CA GLY A 133 14.17 2.15 7.46
C GLY A 133 14.28 3.60 7.97
N GLY A 134 15.45 4.22 7.88
CA GLY A 134 15.67 5.66 8.11
C GLY A 134 15.80 6.51 6.84
N LEU A 135 16.02 5.95 5.63
CA LEU A 135 16.57 6.73 4.51
C LEU A 135 15.97 6.53 3.11
N VAL A 136 14.78 5.94 2.93
CA VAL A 136 14.14 5.89 1.60
C VAL A 136 12.89 6.78 1.53
N LYS A 137 13.10 8.09 1.66
CA LYS A 137 12.32 9.06 0.88
C LYS A 137 12.98 9.15 -0.49
N ALA A 138 12.76 8.15 -1.34
CA ALA A 138 13.26 8.20 -2.70
C ALA A 138 12.54 9.34 -3.45
N GLU A 139 13.28 10.43 -3.68
CA GLU A 139 12.93 11.43 -4.66
C GLU A 139 12.73 10.75 -6.02
N ALA A 140 11.72 11.22 -6.74
CA ALA A 140 11.34 10.73 -8.06
C ALA A 140 12.49 10.88 -9.06
N SER A 141 13.26 9.82 -9.27
CA SER A 141 14.20 9.68 -10.38
C SER A 141 13.92 8.36 -11.13
N VAL A 142 14.37 8.34 -12.39
CA VAL A 142 13.79 7.64 -13.54
C VAL A 142 13.84 6.09 -13.51
N ASP A 143 14.48 5.47 -12.52
CA ASP A 143 14.67 4.01 -12.45
C ASP A 143 13.94 3.34 -11.26
N VAL A 144 12.72 3.78 -10.98
CA VAL A 144 11.88 3.23 -9.90
C VAL A 144 11.69 1.72 -10.06
N ALA A 145 11.49 1.21 -11.28
CA ALA A 145 11.28 -0.22 -11.54
C ALA A 145 12.49 -1.10 -11.16
N ASN A 146 13.72 -0.66 -11.46
CA ASN A 146 14.94 -1.40 -11.08
C ASN A 146 15.24 -1.28 -9.58
N ALA A 147 14.95 -0.13 -8.97
CA ALA A 147 15.10 0.05 -7.53
C ALA A 147 14.08 -0.78 -6.72
N LEU A 148 12.93 -1.12 -7.31
CA LEU A 148 11.85 -1.91 -6.71
C LEU A 148 12.14 -3.41 -6.70
N ASP A 149 12.65 -3.95 -7.81
CA ASP A 149 13.09 -5.35 -7.88
C ASP A 149 14.22 -5.63 -6.88
N GLN A 150 14.98 -4.59 -6.51
CA GLN A 150 16.06 -4.63 -5.51
C GLN A 150 15.62 -4.25 -4.09
N SER A 151 14.32 -4.06 -3.84
CA SER A 151 13.85 -3.82 -2.47
C SER A 151 14.25 -4.99 -1.57
N PRO A 152 14.92 -4.74 -0.42
CA PRO A 152 15.30 -5.81 0.49
C PRO A 152 14.13 -6.72 0.87
N ARG A 153 12.93 -6.15 1.02
CA ARG A 153 11.74 -6.93 1.35
C ARG A 153 11.26 -7.82 0.19
N VAL A 154 11.27 -7.31 -1.04
CA VAL A 154 10.89 -8.10 -2.23
C VAL A 154 11.86 -9.26 -2.40
N MET A 155 13.15 -9.00 -2.22
CA MET A 155 14.19 -10.03 -2.21
C MET A 155 13.99 -11.04 -1.08
N ALA A 156 13.65 -10.59 0.13
CA ALA A 156 13.33 -11.49 1.24
C ALA A 156 12.14 -12.41 0.90
N VAL A 157 11.05 -11.87 0.36
CA VAL A 157 9.88 -12.68 -0.05
C VAL A 157 10.25 -13.69 -1.13
N ARG A 158 11.04 -13.27 -2.14
CA ARG A 158 11.50 -14.14 -3.22
C ARG A 158 12.33 -15.31 -2.70
N GLU A 159 13.30 -15.03 -1.82
CA GLU A 159 14.16 -16.04 -1.20
C GLU A 159 13.34 -17.01 -0.35
N VAL A 160 12.37 -16.53 0.44
CA VAL A 160 11.49 -17.44 1.21
C VAL A 160 10.65 -18.34 0.30
N ILE A 161 10.11 -17.81 -0.80
CA ILE A 161 9.36 -18.61 -1.77
C ILE A 161 10.24 -19.71 -2.39
N GLN A 162 11.50 -19.39 -2.72
CA GLN A 162 12.46 -20.37 -3.22
C GLN A 162 12.77 -21.45 -2.16
N GLY A 163 12.97 -21.06 -0.91
CA GLY A 163 13.14 -22.00 0.20
C GLY A 163 11.95 -22.94 0.36
N LEU A 164 10.73 -22.41 0.36
CA LEU A 164 9.49 -23.19 0.45
C LEU A 164 9.25 -24.11 -0.77
N ALA A 165 9.76 -23.74 -1.95
CA ALA A 165 9.67 -24.59 -3.14
C ALA A 165 10.60 -25.82 -3.03
N LEU A 166 11.70 -25.70 -2.29
CA LEU A 166 12.66 -26.79 -2.05
C LEU A 166 12.23 -27.68 -0.88
N ASP A 167 11.80 -27.07 0.22
CA ASP A 167 11.27 -27.75 1.40
C ASP A 167 9.97 -27.06 1.89
N PRO A 168 8.79 -27.54 1.44
CA PRO A 168 7.51 -26.99 1.87
C PRO A 168 7.21 -27.18 3.36
N GLU A 169 7.87 -28.14 4.03
CA GLU A 169 7.63 -28.47 5.44
C GLU A 169 8.50 -27.67 6.40
N ASP A 170 9.44 -26.85 5.90
CA ASP A 170 10.29 -26.00 6.72
C ASP A 170 9.46 -24.94 7.47
N ARG A 171 9.28 -25.17 8.77
CA ARG A 171 8.56 -24.28 9.68
C ARG A 171 9.19 -22.89 9.77
N ALA A 172 10.51 -22.77 9.64
CA ALA A 172 11.19 -21.48 9.70
C ALA A 172 10.85 -20.64 8.46
N ALA A 173 10.87 -21.26 7.27
CA ALA A 173 10.47 -20.63 6.02
C ALA A 173 9.00 -20.19 6.05
N GLN A 174 8.08 -21.05 6.49
CA GLN A 174 6.65 -20.72 6.56
C GLN A 174 6.38 -19.55 7.51
N ARG A 175 7.01 -19.53 8.69
CA ARG A 175 6.86 -18.43 9.66
C ARG A 175 7.35 -17.11 9.09
N LEU A 176 8.53 -17.11 8.47
CA LEU A 176 9.12 -15.91 7.88
C LEU A 176 8.25 -15.38 6.74
N PHE A 177 7.70 -16.27 5.91
CA PHE A 177 6.76 -15.91 4.85
C PHE A 177 5.52 -15.19 5.39
N VAL A 178 4.86 -15.79 6.39
CA VAL A 178 3.67 -15.23 7.02
C VAL A 178 4.00 -13.88 7.68
N GLU A 179 5.14 -13.78 8.36
CA GLU A 179 5.56 -12.53 8.99
C GLU A 179 5.77 -11.42 7.95
N LEU A 180 6.46 -11.70 6.84
CA LEU A 180 6.72 -10.75 5.77
C LEU A 180 5.44 -10.27 5.08
N ILE A 181 4.42 -11.13 4.96
CA ILE A 181 3.13 -10.76 4.35
C ILE A 181 2.25 -9.97 5.32
N VAL A 182 2.13 -10.44 6.57
CA VAL A 182 1.18 -9.88 7.53
C VAL A 182 1.63 -8.54 8.11
N ASN A 183 2.92 -8.39 8.42
CA ASN A 183 3.46 -7.16 9.04
C ASN A 183 3.91 -6.14 7.98
N THR A 184 3.06 -5.85 6.99
CA THR A 184 3.37 -4.85 5.95
C THR A 184 2.70 -3.53 6.30
N THR A 185 3.48 -2.57 6.82
CA THR A 185 3.01 -1.19 7.09
C THR A 185 3.29 -0.22 5.96
N GLU A 186 4.28 -0.50 5.12
CA GLU A 186 4.65 0.37 4.00
C GLU A 186 3.97 -0.09 2.72
N VAL A 187 3.39 0.86 1.99
CA VAL A 187 2.76 0.58 0.71
C VAL A 187 3.86 0.52 -0.35
N PRO A 188 4.00 -0.58 -1.10
CA PRO A 188 4.97 -0.67 -2.18
C PRO A 188 4.79 0.50 -3.16
N PRO A 189 5.88 1.12 -3.65
CA PRO A 189 5.75 2.22 -4.62
C PRO A 189 4.97 1.83 -5.88
N GLU A 190 4.97 0.55 -6.29
CA GLU A 190 4.13 0.01 -7.39
C GLU A 190 2.63 0.10 -7.12
N ALA A 191 2.24 -0.07 -5.85
CA ALA A 191 0.87 0.06 -5.40
C ALA A 191 0.50 1.53 -5.10
N MET A 192 1.46 2.46 -5.14
CA MET A 192 1.22 3.87 -4.87
C MET A 192 0.22 4.51 -5.85
N PRO A 193 0.30 4.30 -7.17
CA PRO A 193 -0.71 4.81 -8.11
C PRO A 193 -2.10 4.23 -7.84
N GLU A 194 -2.19 2.97 -7.41
CA GLU A 194 -3.47 2.35 -7.05
C GLU A 194 -4.04 2.94 -5.75
N LEU A 195 -3.19 3.16 -4.75
CA LEU A 195 -3.57 3.84 -3.52
C LEU A 195 -4.02 5.27 -3.79
N GLU A 196 -3.33 6.00 -4.66
CA GLU A 196 -3.72 7.35 -5.07
C GLU A 196 -5.08 7.35 -5.78
N ARG A 197 -5.32 6.41 -6.69
CA ARG A 197 -6.65 6.24 -7.32
C ARG A 197 -7.73 5.91 -6.29
N ALA A 198 -7.43 5.05 -5.32
CA ALA A 198 -8.36 4.71 -4.24
C ALA A 198 -8.67 5.94 -3.36
N ARG A 199 -7.66 6.76 -3.04
CA ARG A 199 -7.81 8.03 -2.33
C ARG A 199 -8.64 9.04 -3.13
N ASP A 200 -8.40 9.16 -4.42
CA ASP A 200 -9.15 10.06 -5.29
C ASP A 200 -10.61 9.63 -5.40
N LYS A 201 -10.88 8.32 -5.50
CA LYS A 201 -12.24 7.78 -5.44
C LYS A 201 -12.92 8.09 -4.10
N ALA A 202 -12.21 7.94 -2.98
CA ALA A 202 -12.74 8.28 -1.66
C ALA A 202 -13.04 9.79 -1.53
N ARG A 203 -12.16 10.66 -2.06
CA ARG A 203 -12.39 12.11 -2.14
C ARG A 203 -13.61 12.45 -3.00
N ALA A 204 -13.81 11.77 -4.13
CA ALA A 204 -14.99 11.93 -4.97
C ALA A 204 -16.27 11.51 -4.23
N GLU A 205 -16.23 10.46 -3.41
CA GLU A 205 -17.33 10.06 -2.53
C GLU A 205 -17.65 11.11 -1.47
N THR A 206 -16.63 11.73 -0.85
CA THR A 206 -16.83 12.86 0.07
C THR A 206 -17.49 14.05 -0.63
N LEU A 207 -17.02 14.43 -1.83
CA LEU A 207 -17.61 15.52 -2.61
C LEU A 207 -19.08 15.23 -2.96
N ARG A 208 -19.40 14.00 -3.39
CA ARG A 208 -20.79 13.59 -3.67
C ARG A 208 -21.66 13.60 -2.41
N SER A 209 -21.12 13.14 -1.29
CA SER A 209 -21.83 13.13 0.00
C SER A 209 -22.13 14.55 0.49
N ALA A 210 -21.19 15.48 0.29
CA ALA A 210 -21.37 16.89 0.60
C ALA A 210 -22.50 17.53 -0.21
N VAL A 211 -22.70 17.15 -1.49
CA VAL A 211 -23.81 17.65 -2.31
C VAL A 211 -25.17 17.28 -1.70
N TYR A 212 -25.34 16.08 -1.16
CA TYR A 212 -26.59 15.71 -0.49
C TYR A 212 -26.86 16.56 0.76
N GLY A 213 -25.82 16.82 1.56
CA GLY A 213 -25.90 17.72 2.71
C GLY A 213 -26.26 19.15 2.33
N LEU A 214 -25.59 19.70 1.31
CA LEU A 214 -25.86 21.04 0.80
C LEU A 214 -27.27 21.16 0.21
N ARG A 215 -27.78 20.12 -0.48
CA ARG A 215 -29.16 20.10 -0.98
C ARG A 215 -30.20 20.10 0.14
N ALA A 216 -29.98 19.32 1.20
CA ALA A 216 -30.85 19.33 2.37
C ALA A 216 -30.86 20.72 3.04
N TRP A 217 -29.69 21.39 3.07
CA TRP A 217 -29.58 22.74 3.62
C TRP A 217 -30.23 23.82 2.74
N LEU A 218 -30.08 23.75 1.42
CA LEU A 218 -30.76 24.66 0.48
C LEU A 218 -32.30 24.59 0.62
N ALA A 219 -32.86 23.46 1.03
CA ALA A 219 -34.30 23.32 1.30
C ALA A 219 -34.78 24.13 2.51
N VAL A 220 -33.88 24.56 3.40
CA VAL A 220 -34.20 25.44 4.54
C VAL A 220 -34.31 26.90 4.10
N LEU A 221 -33.67 27.31 2.99
CA LEU A 221 -33.67 28.72 2.56
C LEU A 221 -35.06 29.30 2.28
N PRO A 222 -35.99 28.62 1.58
CA PRO A 222 -37.36 29.11 1.42
C PRO A 222 -38.06 29.34 2.77
N LEU A 223 -37.77 28.49 3.76
CA LEU A 223 -38.32 28.59 5.10
C LEU A 223 -37.74 29.79 5.86
N ALA A 224 -36.47 30.15 5.61
CA ALA A 224 -35.86 31.37 6.16
C ALA A 224 -36.57 32.66 5.67
N PHE A 225 -37.11 32.67 4.44
CA PHE A 225 -37.94 33.77 3.96
C PHE A 225 -39.31 33.83 4.66
N VAL A 226 -39.92 32.67 4.94
CA VAL A 226 -41.21 32.58 5.67
C VAL A 226 -41.06 33.02 7.14
N ILE A 227 -39.95 32.67 7.78
CA ILE A 227 -39.64 33.08 9.17
C ILE A 227 -39.35 34.59 9.27
N GLY A 228 -38.98 35.23 8.14
CA GLY A 228 -38.82 36.67 8.04
C GLY A 228 -37.45 37.19 8.49
N VAL A 229 -36.35 36.52 8.14
CA VAL A 229 -34.98 36.98 8.46
C VAL A 229 -34.74 38.42 7.94
N HIS A 230 -34.30 39.33 8.83
CA HIS A 230 -34.16 40.76 8.52
C HIS A 230 -33.15 41.06 7.39
N SER A 231 -32.05 40.30 7.31
CA SER A 231 -30.98 40.54 6.34
C SER A 231 -31.15 39.68 5.08
N LYS A 232 -31.85 40.22 4.09
CA LYS A 232 -31.96 39.60 2.74
C LYS A 232 -30.60 39.37 2.10
N LEU A 233 -29.62 40.25 2.39
CA LEU A 233 -28.24 40.11 1.94
C LEU A 233 -27.54 38.90 2.57
N ALA A 234 -27.73 38.64 3.87
CA ALA A 234 -27.13 37.48 4.52
C ALA A 234 -27.73 36.16 4.02
N VAL A 235 -29.05 36.13 3.79
CA VAL A 235 -29.73 34.97 3.19
C VAL A 235 -29.22 34.73 1.77
N GLY A 236 -29.15 35.78 0.94
CA GLY A 236 -28.62 35.69 -0.42
C GLY A 236 -27.14 35.28 -0.47
N ALA A 237 -26.32 35.81 0.44
CA ALA A 237 -24.90 35.44 0.54
C ALA A 237 -24.71 33.97 0.95
N THR A 238 -25.49 33.48 1.91
CA THR A 238 -25.46 32.06 2.31
C THR A 238 -25.87 31.17 1.14
N ALA A 239 -26.97 31.52 0.45
CA ALA A 239 -27.42 30.80 -0.74
C ALA A 239 -26.37 30.78 -1.86
N ALA A 240 -25.69 31.91 -2.09
CA ALA A 240 -24.63 32.01 -3.08
C ALA A 240 -23.42 31.12 -2.75
N VAL A 241 -22.99 31.11 -1.48
CA VAL A 241 -21.89 30.24 -1.01
C VAL A 241 -22.28 28.77 -1.11
N ASP A 242 -23.52 28.41 -0.77
CA ASP A 242 -24.01 27.02 -0.89
C ASP A 242 -24.08 26.54 -2.33
N VAL A 243 -24.62 27.36 -3.23
CA VAL A 243 -24.65 27.05 -4.65
C VAL A 243 -23.22 26.92 -5.19
N MET A 244 -22.32 27.81 -4.79
CA MET A 244 -20.90 27.73 -5.16
C MET A 244 -20.25 26.45 -4.64
N ALA A 245 -20.48 26.07 -3.38
CA ALA A 245 -19.96 24.84 -2.78
C ALA A 245 -20.52 23.60 -3.48
N ALA A 246 -21.82 23.59 -3.81
CA ALA A 246 -22.47 22.48 -4.50
C ALA A 246 -21.95 22.33 -5.93
N LEU A 247 -21.81 23.43 -6.68
CA LEU A 247 -21.24 23.43 -8.02
C LEU A 247 -19.78 23.00 -8.01
N PHE A 248 -18.99 23.49 -7.05
CA PHE A 248 -17.60 23.08 -6.84
C PHE A 248 -17.51 21.57 -6.58
N ALA A 249 -18.33 21.05 -5.66
CA ALA A 249 -18.36 19.63 -5.34
C ALA A 249 -18.80 18.77 -6.54
N LEU A 250 -19.85 19.17 -7.27
CA LEU A 250 -20.31 18.48 -8.48
C LEU A 250 -19.25 18.46 -9.57
N PHE A 251 -18.59 19.60 -9.82
CA PHE A 251 -17.56 19.72 -10.84
C PHE A 251 -16.36 18.83 -10.55
N TYR A 252 -15.83 18.87 -9.33
CA TYR A 252 -14.66 18.07 -8.96
C TYR A 252 -14.99 16.59 -8.72
N SER A 253 -16.21 16.25 -8.30
CA SER A 253 -16.61 14.83 -8.11
C SER A 253 -16.62 14.02 -9.41
N ARG A 254 -16.67 14.68 -10.57
CA ARG A 254 -16.62 14.04 -11.89
C ARG A 254 -15.20 13.89 -12.44
N ARG A 255 -14.20 14.47 -11.78
CA ARG A 255 -12.79 14.37 -12.21
C ARG A 255 -12.18 13.06 -11.74
N GLN A 256 -11.32 12.48 -12.58
CA GLN A 256 -10.59 11.25 -12.25
C GLN A 256 -9.45 11.46 -11.25
N ARG A 257 -8.89 12.68 -11.18
CA ARG A 257 -7.82 13.04 -10.24
C ARG A 257 -8.26 14.19 -9.35
N ILE A 258 -8.19 13.99 -8.04
CA ILE A 258 -8.66 14.96 -7.05
C ILE A 258 -7.54 15.22 -6.05
N GLY A 259 -6.78 16.29 -6.27
CA GLY A 259 -5.69 16.67 -5.38
C GLY A 259 -6.16 17.00 -3.95
N ALA A 260 -5.24 16.96 -2.99
CA ALA A 260 -5.50 17.21 -1.57
C ALA A 260 -6.09 18.62 -1.29
N GLY A 261 -5.82 19.60 -2.15
CA GLY A 261 -6.36 20.96 -2.01
C GLY A 261 -7.87 21.06 -2.24
N VAL A 262 -8.47 20.16 -3.03
CA VAL A 262 -9.90 20.19 -3.35
C VAL A 262 -10.80 19.95 -2.13
N PRO A 263 -10.62 18.88 -1.34
CA PRO A 263 -11.44 18.68 -0.15
C PRO A 263 -11.23 19.80 0.88
N ILE A 264 -10.00 20.33 1.02
CA ILE A 264 -9.72 21.48 1.90
C ILE A 264 -10.50 22.71 1.44
N ALA A 265 -10.46 23.06 0.15
CA ALA A 265 -11.22 24.18 -0.39
C ALA A 265 -12.74 24.02 -0.17
N LEU A 266 -13.27 22.81 -0.37
CA LEU A 266 -14.68 22.52 -0.06
C LEU A 266 -14.97 22.72 1.43
N SER A 267 -14.09 22.28 2.33
CA SER A 267 -14.27 22.44 3.78
C SER A 267 -14.36 23.91 4.20
N VAL A 268 -13.57 24.78 3.56
CA VAL A 268 -13.63 26.23 3.78
C VAL A 268 -14.96 26.80 3.31
N LEU A 269 -15.44 26.39 2.12
CA LEU A 269 -16.74 26.84 1.61
C LEU A 269 -17.90 26.42 2.52
N VAL A 270 -17.90 25.16 2.97
CA VAL A 270 -18.93 24.65 3.88
C VAL A 270 -18.84 25.31 5.25
N ALA A 271 -17.63 25.53 5.79
CA ALA A 271 -17.44 26.24 7.05
C ALA A 271 -17.91 27.71 6.94
N ALA A 272 -17.72 28.35 5.79
CA ALA A 272 -18.25 29.69 5.50
C ALA A 272 -19.78 29.72 5.48
N THR A 273 -20.45 28.74 4.86
CA THR A 273 -21.92 28.59 4.96
C THR A 273 -22.35 28.50 6.41
N VAL A 274 -21.69 27.62 7.20
CA VAL A 274 -22.03 27.41 8.61
C VAL A 274 -21.87 28.71 9.40
N ALA A 275 -20.78 29.46 9.19
CA ALA A 275 -20.57 30.75 9.82
C ALA A 275 -21.64 31.78 9.42
N LEU A 276 -21.97 31.89 8.14
CA LEU A 276 -22.99 32.85 7.66
C LEU A 276 -24.40 32.52 8.19
N SER A 277 -24.69 31.23 8.40
CA SER A 277 -25.97 30.79 8.97
C SER A 277 -26.21 31.27 10.40
N SER A 278 -25.15 31.71 11.12
CA SER A 278 -25.29 32.33 12.44
C SER A 278 -26.15 33.61 12.40
N CYS A 279 -26.33 34.20 11.22
CA CYS A 279 -27.17 35.37 11.04
C CYS A 279 -28.67 35.11 11.27
N TYR A 280 -29.11 33.84 11.29
CA TYR A 280 -30.52 33.48 11.40
C TYR A 280 -31.01 33.39 12.84
N LEU A 281 -30.36 32.55 13.65
CA LEU A 281 -30.75 32.22 15.03
C LEU A 281 -29.57 32.40 16.01
N GLY A 282 -28.53 33.14 15.61
CA GLY A 282 -27.32 33.34 16.39
C GLY A 282 -26.31 32.20 16.31
N PRO A 283 -25.11 32.38 16.87
CA PRO A 283 -24.01 31.40 16.80
C PRO A 283 -24.21 30.14 17.64
N PHE A 284 -25.18 30.09 18.55
CA PHE A 284 -25.30 28.98 19.52
C PHE A 284 -26.49 28.04 19.28
N ALA A 285 -27.42 28.39 18.38
CA ALA A 285 -28.61 27.56 18.13
C ALA A 285 -28.33 26.42 17.15
N LEU A 286 -28.19 26.72 15.85
CA LEU A 286 -28.04 25.71 14.80
C LEU A 286 -26.58 25.50 14.37
N VAL A 287 -25.75 26.53 14.50
CA VAL A 287 -24.38 26.55 13.97
C VAL A 287 -23.52 25.41 14.53
N PRO A 288 -23.51 25.10 15.85
CA PRO A 288 -22.67 24.02 16.37
C PRO A 288 -23.06 22.65 15.80
N THR A 289 -24.36 22.37 15.69
CA THR A 289 -24.87 21.12 15.11
C THR A 289 -24.52 21.01 13.62
N CYS A 290 -24.64 22.11 12.87
CA CYS A 290 -24.22 22.17 11.46
C CYS A 290 -22.72 21.92 11.31
N ALA A 291 -21.90 22.60 12.13
CA ALA A 291 -20.44 22.48 12.11
C ALA A 291 -19.97 21.06 12.39
N VAL A 292 -20.52 20.42 13.44
CA VAL A 292 -20.19 19.04 13.81
C VAL A 292 -20.59 18.07 12.69
N SER A 293 -21.81 18.21 12.15
CA SER A 293 -22.31 17.34 11.08
C SER A 293 -21.46 17.46 9.81
N ALA A 294 -21.13 18.68 9.40
CA ALA A 294 -20.29 18.95 8.24
C ALA A 294 -18.84 18.44 8.43
N MET A 295 -18.28 18.61 9.64
CA MET A 295 -16.95 18.14 9.97
C MET A 295 -16.85 16.62 9.95
N LEU A 296 -17.87 15.91 10.44
CA LEU A 296 -17.91 14.43 10.40
C LEU A 296 -17.81 13.91 8.96
N ILE A 297 -18.52 14.52 8.01
CA ILE A 297 -18.49 14.14 6.59
C ILE A 297 -17.09 14.33 6.00
N TYR A 298 -16.50 15.49 6.28
CA TYR A 298 -15.15 15.81 5.82
C TYR A 298 -14.13 14.82 6.41
N ALA A 299 -14.26 14.50 7.70
CA ALA A 299 -13.33 13.63 8.41
C ALA A 299 -13.32 12.17 7.90
N MET A 300 -14.43 11.67 7.34
CA MET A 300 -14.57 10.25 6.95
C MET A 300 -13.47 9.74 6.01
N HIS A 301 -13.11 10.54 5.00
CA HIS A 301 -12.12 10.13 3.99
C HIS A 301 -10.91 11.08 3.94
N ALA A 302 -10.80 12.00 4.90
CA ALA A 302 -9.66 12.90 5.01
C ALA A 302 -8.46 12.17 5.63
N THR A 303 -7.28 12.42 5.07
CA THR A 303 -6.02 12.02 5.67
C THR A 303 -5.82 12.68 7.05
N PRO A 304 -4.92 12.16 7.91
CA PRO A 304 -4.65 12.76 9.23
C PRO A 304 -4.21 14.23 9.16
N TYR A 305 -3.55 14.64 8.07
CA TYR A 305 -3.19 16.04 7.84
C TYR A 305 -4.41 16.87 7.42
N GLU A 306 -5.13 16.45 6.38
CA GLU A 306 -6.35 17.12 5.90
C GLU A 306 -7.38 17.29 7.03
N ARG A 307 -7.53 16.28 7.90
CA ARG A 307 -8.40 16.32 9.08
C ARG A 307 -8.00 17.41 10.07
N ARG A 308 -6.70 17.54 10.38
CA ARG A 308 -6.20 18.59 11.29
C ARG A 308 -6.48 19.98 10.73
N VAL A 309 -6.23 20.19 9.44
CA VAL A 309 -6.54 21.46 8.76
C VAL A 309 -8.05 21.74 8.82
N GLY A 310 -8.89 20.74 8.54
CA GLY A 310 -10.34 20.87 8.61
C GLY A 310 -10.84 21.26 10.01
N VAL A 311 -10.31 20.64 11.07
CA VAL A 311 -10.65 21.03 12.46
C VAL A 311 -10.36 22.50 12.69
N VAL A 312 -9.17 22.98 12.31
CA VAL A 312 -8.78 24.39 12.48
C VAL A 312 -9.73 25.31 11.71
N VAL A 313 -10.05 24.96 10.46
CA VAL A 313 -10.98 25.73 9.63
C VAL A 313 -12.36 25.81 10.26
N PHE A 314 -12.96 24.68 10.64
CA PHE A 314 -14.31 24.66 11.22
C PHE A 314 -14.38 25.39 12.57
N VAL A 315 -13.36 25.23 13.43
CA VAL A 315 -13.28 25.96 14.71
C VAL A 315 -13.17 27.47 14.48
N ALA A 316 -12.29 27.90 13.56
CA ALA A 316 -12.11 29.31 13.25
C ALA A 316 -13.39 29.95 12.69
N PHE A 317 -14.02 29.32 11.71
CA PHE A 317 -15.24 29.83 11.08
C PHE A 317 -16.45 29.81 12.00
N THR A 318 -16.59 28.81 12.86
CA THR A 318 -17.69 28.77 13.84
C THR A 318 -17.51 29.82 14.94
N SER A 319 -16.26 30.19 15.26
CA SER A 319 -15.96 31.21 16.29
C SER A 319 -16.05 32.64 15.76
N LEU A 320 -15.87 32.85 14.44
CA LEU A 320 -15.86 34.18 13.81
C LEU A 320 -17.12 35.01 14.11
N PRO A 321 -18.36 34.49 13.97
CA PRO A 321 -19.56 35.26 14.31
C PRO A 321 -19.64 35.65 15.79
N PHE A 322 -19.20 34.76 16.70
CA PHE A 322 -19.16 35.05 18.12
C PHE A 322 -18.20 36.19 18.45
N VAL A 323 -16.99 36.17 17.87
CA VAL A 323 -16.03 37.27 18.00
C VAL A 323 -16.57 38.57 17.40
N GLY A 324 -17.28 38.49 16.27
CA GLY A 324 -17.98 39.62 15.67
C GLY A 324 -19.04 40.23 16.58
N GLU A 325 -19.78 39.43 17.33
CA GLU A 325 -20.75 39.90 18.33
C GLU A 325 -20.09 40.51 19.57
N LEU A 326 -18.97 39.92 20.05
CA LEU A 326 -18.20 40.46 21.17
C LEU A 326 -17.58 41.83 20.86
N THR A 327 -17.08 41.99 19.63
CA THR A 327 -16.44 43.24 19.17
C THR A 327 -17.44 44.31 18.74
N GLY A 328 -18.74 43.99 18.68
CA GLY A 328 -19.80 44.91 18.28
C GLY A 328 -19.90 45.16 16.77
N VAL A 329 -19.13 44.42 15.95
CA VAL A 329 -19.23 44.46 14.48
C VAL A 329 -20.53 43.83 14.00
N LEU A 330 -20.99 42.79 14.70
CA LEU A 330 -22.29 42.15 14.49
C LEU A 330 -23.22 42.49 15.66
N GLY A 331 -24.51 42.67 15.39
CA GLY A 331 -25.51 42.91 16.44
C GLY A 331 -25.61 41.73 17.40
N ARG A 332 -25.84 41.96 18.70
CA ARG A 332 -25.92 40.86 19.67
C ARG A 332 -27.09 39.93 19.35
N SER A 333 -26.84 38.61 19.35
CA SER A 333 -27.90 37.61 19.21
C SER A 333 -28.49 37.17 20.55
N TYR A 334 -27.74 37.36 21.63
CA TYR A 334 -28.14 36.98 22.98
C TYR A 334 -27.84 38.10 23.96
N VAL A 335 -28.78 38.37 24.86
CA VAL A 335 -28.60 39.28 25.99
C VAL A 335 -28.88 38.50 27.26
N PHE A 336 -28.00 38.64 28.23
CA PHE A 336 -28.11 38.04 29.55
C PHE A 336 -28.57 39.14 30.51
N GLU A 337 -29.80 39.08 30.99
CA GLU A 337 -30.35 39.97 32.01
C GLU A 337 -30.59 39.15 33.27
N ALA A 338 -29.84 39.40 34.35
CA ALA A 338 -29.95 38.81 35.70
C ALA A 338 -30.39 37.32 35.79
N ASP A 339 -31.67 37.01 35.59
CA ASP A 339 -32.32 35.70 35.70
C ASP A 339 -32.77 35.08 34.35
N ARG A 340 -32.58 35.74 33.21
CA ARG A 340 -33.13 35.35 31.90
C ARG A 340 -32.11 35.46 30.77
N LEU A 341 -32.11 34.44 29.91
CA LEU A 341 -31.46 34.48 28.60
C LEU A 341 -32.47 35.01 27.58
N ILE A 342 -32.23 36.21 27.06
CA ILE A 342 -33.05 36.82 26.02
C ILE A 342 -32.39 36.56 24.67
N ILE A 343 -33.05 35.75 23.84
CA ILE A 343 -32.65 35.53 22.45
C ILE A 343 -33.20 36.69 21.61
N LEU A 344 -32.33 37.53 21.09
CA LEU A 344 -32.73 38.64 20.24
C LEU A 344 -33.08 38.11 18.85
N ALA A 345 -34.36 38.14 18.52
CA ALA A 345 -34.86 37.69 17.23
C ALA A 345 -34.26 38.54 16.09
N ARG A 346 -33.42 37.93 15.27
CA ARG A 346 -32.97 38.50 13.98
C ARG A 346 -33.97 38.29 12.84
N ALA A 347 -35.17 37.77 13.16
CA ALA A 347 -36.28 37.54 12.24
C ALA A 347 -37.54 38.28 12.70
N VAL A 348 -38.23 38.95 11.75
CA VAL A 348 -39.30 39.93 11.96
C VAL A 348 -40.59 39.32 12.53
N ALA A 349 -40.90 38.05 12.23
CA ALA A 349 -42.26 37.55 12.42
C ALA A 349 -42.39 36.31 13.32
N LEU A 350 -41.29 35.58 13.58
CA LEU A 350 -41.24 34.27 14.27
C LEU A 350 -42.63 33.58 14.39
N PRO A 351 -43.32 33.25 13.27
CA PRO A 351 -44.64 32.66 13.37
C PRO A 351 -44.47 31.32 14.06
N GLU A 352 -45.20 31.09 15.16
CA GLU A 352 -44.96 29.96 16.05
C GLU A 352 -44.95 28.63 15.28
N THR A 353 -45.96 28.43 14.42
CA THR A 353 -46.10 27.21 13.61
C THR A 353 -44.97 27.03 12.60
N ALA A 354 -44.61 28.08 11.85
CA ALA A 354 -43.54 28.01 10.85
C ALA A 354 -42.15 27.81 11.49
N THR A 355 -41.91 28.47 12.63
CA THR A 355 -40.66 28.36 13.39
C THR A 355 -40.50 26.96 13.99
N LEU A 356 -41.56 26.42 14.59
CA LEU A 356 -41.56 25.06 15.13
C LEU A 356 -41.36 24.00 14.03
N LEU A 357 -42.02 24.16 12.88
CA LEU A 357 -41.81 23.27 11.72
C LEU A 357 -40.38 23.33 11.19
N ALA A 358 -39.77 24.51 11.17
CA ALA A 358 -38.37 24.69 10.75
C ALA A 358 -37.39 24.03 11.70
N MET A 359 -37.58 24.23 13.00
CA MET A 359 -36.76 23.58 14.03
C MET A 359 -36.91 22.07 13.95
N LEU A 360 -38.14 21.56 13.87
CA LEU A 360 -38.40 20.12 13.73
C LEU A 360 -37.76 19.54 12.46
N TYR A 361 -37.92 20.20 11.31
CA TYR A 361 -37.29 19.78 10.06
C TYR A 361 -35.77 19.74 10.19
N SER A 362 -35.15 20.79 10.75
CA SER A 362 -33.70 20.86 10.91
C SER A 362 -33.19 19.75 11.84
N THR A 363 -33.85 19.54 12.99
CA THR A 363 -33.48 18.50 13.95
C THR A 363 -33.61 17.10 13.34
N LEU A 364 -34.74 16.79 12.71
CA LEU A 364 -34.94 15.48 12.05
C LEU A 364 -33.95 15.27 10.90
N SER A 365 -33.68 16.32 10.12
CA SER A 365 -32.69 16.25 9.04
C SER A 365 -31.30 15.97 9.58
N PHE A 366 -30.87 16.63 10.66
CA PHE A 366 -29.57 16.35 11.30
C PHE A 366 -29.49 14.92 11.85
N ILE A 367 -30.55 14.41 12.47
CA ILE A 367 -30.59 13.04 12.99
C ILE A 367 -30.48 12.03 11.84
N VAL A 368 -31.37 12.11 10.85
CA VAL A 368 -31.40 11.17 9.71
C VAL A 368 -30.10 11.23 8.93
N PHE A 369 -29.60 12.44 8.65
CA PHE A 369 -28.38 12.62 7.89
C PHE A 369 -27.15 12.11 8.64
N SER A 370 -27.02 12.42 9.94
CA SER A 370 -25.91 11.90 10.76
C SER A 370 -25.94 10.38 10.89
N ALA A 371 -27.13 9.79 11.11
CA ALA A 371 -27.29 8.33 11.17
C ALA A 371 -26.92 7.65 9.84
N TRP A 372 -27.35 8.23 8.71
CA TRP A 372 -27.01 7.72 7.38
C TRP A 372 -25.49 7.75 7.12
N ILE A 373 -24.81 8.83 7.51
CA ILE A 373 -23.36 8.99 7.35
C ILE A 373 -22.60 7.96 8.21
N VAL A 374 -22.93 7.90 9.51
CA VAL A 374 -22.25 7.01 10.45
C VAL A 374 -22.50 5.54 10.08
N GLY A 375 -23.72 5.20 9.65
CA GLY A 375 -24.05 3.86 9.16
C GLY A 375 -23.16 3.45 7.99
N ARG A 376 -23.05 4.30 6.97
CA ARG A 376 -22.18 4.04 5.81
C ARG A 376 -20.70 3.86 6.20
N MET A 377 -20.20 4.67 7.14
CA MET A 377 -18.83 4.53 7.66
C MET A 377 -18.64 3.19 8.37
N ARG A 378 -19.61 2.79 9.21
CA ARG A 378 -19.54 1.52 9.93
C ARG A 378 -19.60 0.34 8.97
N ASP A 379 -20.45 0.38 7.95
CA ASP A 379 -20.56 -0.66 6.93
C ASP A 379 -19.26 -0.82 6.15
N ALA A 380 -18.63 0.29 5.74
CA ALA A 380 -17.35 0.26 5.04
C ALA A 380 -16.22 -0.31 5.92
N LEU A 381 -16.20 0.06 7.20
CA LEU A 381 -15.25 -0.48 8.17
C LEU A 381 -15.48 -1.98 8.37
N SER A 382 -16.72 -2.41 8.55
CA SER A 382 -17.07 -3.83 8.72
C SER A 382 -16.72 -4.66 7.49
N ALA A 383 -16.91 -4.14 6.29
CA ALA A 383 -16.44 -4.81 5.07
C ALA A 383 -14.91 -4.98 5.04
N SER A 384 -14.15 -3.96 5.45
CA SER A 384 -12.70 -4.05 5.56
C SER A 384 -12.23 -5.04 6.64
N GLU A 385 -12.89 -5.03 7.80
CA GLU A 385 -12.65 -6.00 8.89
C GLU A 385 -12.91 -7.43 8.41
N GLN A 386 -14.02 -7.67 7.71
CA GLN A 386 -14.34 -8.98 7.12
C GLN A 386 -13.28 -9.45 6.12
N GLN A 387 -12.81 -8.56 5.23
CA GLN A 387 -11.77 -8.91 4.27
C GLN A 387 -10.47 -9.34 4.97
N LYS A 388 -10.07 -8.63 6.04
CA LYS A 388 -8.89 -8.98 6.83
C LYS A 388 -9.06 -10.32 7.55
N LEU A 389 -10.25 -10.59 8.09
CA LEU A 389 -10.56 -11.88 8.73
C LEU A 389 -10.51 -13.02 7.72
N VAL A 390 -11.04 -12.85 6.52
CA VAL A 390 -10.97 -13.85 5.45
C VAL A 390 -9.52 -14.09 5.01
N GLN A 391 -8.72 -13.04 4.83
CA GLN A 391 -7.30 -13.17 4.52
C GLN A 391 -6.53 -13.90 5.63
N SER A 392 -6.78 -13.55 6.90
CA SER A 392 -6.18 -14.23 8.05
C SER A 392 -6.58 -15.71 8.12
N TRP A 393 -7.85 -16.01 7.85
CA TRP A 393 -8.35 -17.38 7.79
C TRP A 393 -7.71 -18.19 6.65
N LEU A 394 -7.55 -17.60 5.46
CA LEU A 394 -6.86 -18.24 4.33
C LEU A 394 -5.39 -18.53 4.68
N LEU A 395 -4.69 -17.57 5.28
CA LEU A 395 -3.30 -17.76 5.72
C LEU A 395 -3.17 -18.88 6.75
N ARG A 396 -4.09 -18.96 7.72
CA ARG A 396 -4.12 -20.07 8.70
C ARG A 396 -4.34 -21.43 8.05
N ARG A 397 -5.10 -21.48 6.95
CA ARG A 397 -5.38 -22.74 6.26
C ARG A 397 -4.25 -23.17 5.33
N LEU A 398 -3.52 -22.22 4.77
CA LEU A 398 -2.32 -22.47 3.96
C LEU A 398 -1.10 -22.83 4.82
N PHE A 399 -0.98 -22.23 6.01
CA PHE A 399 0.16 -22.41 6.91
C PHE A 399 -0.30 -22.66 8.37
N PRO A 400 -0.90 -23.82 8.68
CA PRO A 400 -1.45 -24.11 10.00
C PRO A 400 -0.38 -24.11 11.10
N ASP A 401 0.76 -24.74 10.85
CA ASP A 401 1.85 -24.89 11.83
C ASP A 401 2.57 -23.57 12.12
N ALA A 402 2.68 -22.69 11.12
CA ALA A 402 3.30 -21.37 11.28
C ALA A 402 2.49 -20.43 12.19
N MET A 403 1.18 -20.64 12.29
CA MET A 403 0.24 -19.78 13.04
C MET A 403 -0.19 -20.37 14.39
N ALA A 404 0.17 -21.62 14.70
CA ALA A 404 -0.22 -22.32 15.93
C ALA A 404 0.62 -21.97 17.17
N GLU A 405 1.84 -21.41 16.99
CA GLU A 405 2.79 -21.10 18.07
C GLU A 405 2.77 -19.62 18.53
N ARG A 406 1.65 -18.90 18.38
CA ARG A 406 1.51 -17.51 18.86
C ARG A 406 0.79 -17.38 20.19
#